data_AF-A0A4S8MGB3-F1
#
_entry.id   AF-A0A4S8MGB3-F1
#
_cell.length_a   1.000
_cell.length_b   1.000
_cell.length_c   1.000
_cell.angle_alpha   90.00
_cell.angle_beta   90.00
_cell.angle_gamma   90.00
#
_symmetry.space_group_name_H-M   'P 1'
#
loop_
_entity.id
_entity.type
_entity.pdbx_description
1 polymer ?
#
loop_
_entity_poly.entity_id
_entity_poly.type
_entity_poly.pdbx_seq_one_letter_code
_entity_poly.pdbx_strand_id
1 'polypeptide(L)' 'SPHVEFCGYSVPSPSEPNIQLCIQMFDEHSSLEALSKALGDLDDLCLAVNDEYEESLWTGEFERRVEKSRVYKG' A
#
# COMPACT_ATOMS: atom_id res chain seq x y z
N SER A 1 0.18 6.49 -13.24
CA SER A 1 -0.32 6.86 -14.58
C SER A 1 0.72 7.74 -15.26
N PRO A 2 1.12 7.47 -16.52
CA PRO A 2 2.13 8.28 -17.23
C PRO A 2 1.67 9.73 -17.51
N HIS A 3 0.38 10.02 -17.32
CA HIS A 3 -0.20 11.35 -17.53
C HIS A 3 -0.23 12.22 -16.27
N VAL A 4 0.27 11.74 -15.13
CA VAL A 4 0.37 12.53 -13.88
C VAL A 4 1.72 13.23 -13.86
N GLU A 5 1.70 14.55 -13.80
CA GLU A 5 2.91 15.38 -13.68
C GLU A 5 3.38 15.48 -12.23
N PHE A 6 2.44 15.68 -11.32
CA PHE A 6 2.71 15.77 -9.90
C PHE A 6 1.57 15.15 -9.10
N CYS A 7 1.91 14.44 -8.02
CA CYS A 7 0.95 13.96 -7.03
C CYS A 7 1.60 14.10 -5.65
N GLY A 8 0.91 14.79 -4.75
CA GLY A 8 1.39 15.02 -3.39
C GLY A 8 0.24 15.21 -2.43
N TYR A 9 0.55 15.07 -1.14
CA TYR A 9 -0.41 15.32 -0.08
C TYR A 9 0.21 16.16 1.04
N SER A 10 -0.65 16.82 1.80
CA SER A 10 -0.27 17.49 3.04
C SER A 10 -1.24 17.14 4.16
N VAL A 11 -0.74 17.14 5.40
CA VAL A 11 -1.54 17.03 6.62
C VAL A 11 -1.47 18.39 7.30
N PRO A 12 -2.54 19.21 7.24
CA PRO A 12 -2.49 20.60 7.71
C PRO A 12 -2.23 20.71 9.22
N SER A 13 -2.77 19.77 9.99
CA SER A 13 -2.64 19.72 11.44
C SER A 13 -2.73 18.26 11.93
N PRO A 14 -1.85 17.78 12.83
CA PRO A 14 -1.93 16.42 13.39
C PRO A 14 -3.18 16.16 14.24
N SER A 15 -3.85 17.22 14.70
CA SER A 15 -5.04 17.13 15.54
C SER A 15 -6.33 16.89 14.76
N GLU A 16 -6.30 17.10 13.44
CA GLU A 16 -7.43 16.91 12.55
C GLU A 16 -7.15 15.70 11.66
N PRO A 17 -8.09 14.75 11.49
CA PRO A 17 -7.90 13.56 10.67
C PRO A 17 -8.09 13.87 9.17
N ASN A 18 -7.50 14.96 8.69
CA ASN A 18 -7.71 15.47 7.34
C ASN A 18 -6.40 15.43 6.54
N ILE A 19 -6.50 15.02 5.27
CA ILE A 19 -5.41 15.03 4.31
C ILE A 19 -5.87 15.83 3.09
N GLN A 20 -5.00 16.70 2.57
CA GLN A 20 -5.23 17.43 1.33
C GLN A 20 -4.41 16.79 0.23
N LEU A 21 -5.07 16.35 -0.85
CA LEU A 21 -4.42 15.75 -2.02
C LEU A 21 -4.36 16.75 -3.16
N CYS A 22 -3.21 16.85 -3.81
CA CYS A 22 -3.01 17.66 -5.01
C CYS A 22 -2.48 16.77 -6.14
N ILE A 23 -3.20 16.76 -7.27
CA ILE A 23 -2.83 16.02 -8.47
C ILE A 23 -2.79 17.00 -9.63
N GLN A 24 -1.62 17.10 -10.26
CA GLN A 24 -1.40 17.84 -11.49
C GLN A 24 -1.25 16.84 -12.64
N MET A 25 -2.02 17.06 -13.69
CA MET A 25 -2.00 16.23 -14.90
C MET A 25 -1.20 16.92 -15.99
N PHE A 26 -0.58 16.13 -16.87
CA PHE A 26 -0.17 16.62 -18.17
C PHE A 26 -1.40 16.86 -19.06
N ASP A 27 -1.29 17.83 -19.97
CA ASP A 27 -2.32 18.18 -20.96
C ASP A 27 -3.72 18.35 -20.34
N GLU A 28 -4.79 17.97 -21.06
CA GLU A 28 -6.19 18.08 -20.62
C GLU A 28 -6.72 16.77 -20.00
N HIS A 29 -5.85 15.97 -19.38
CA HIS A 29 -6.27 14.73 -18.72
C HIS A 29 -6.97 14.99 -17.37
N SER A 30 -7.92 14.12 -17.01
CA SER A 30 -8.68 14.25 -15.75
C SER A 30 -7.90 13.68 -14.56
N SER A 31 -7.67 14.53 -13.55
CA SER A 31 -7.07 14.10 -12.28
C SER A 31 -8.01 13.21 -11.47
N LEU A 32 -9.33 13.38 -11.60
CA LEU A 32 -10.31 12.55 -10.93
C LEU A 32 -10.31 11.13 -11.47
N GLU A 33 -10.25 10.96 -12.79
CA GLU A 33 -10.16 9.63 -13.42
C GLU A 33 -8.84 8.93 -13.04
N ALA A 34 -7.73 9.67 -13.03
CA ALA A 34 -6.45 9.15 -12.59
C ALA A 34 -6.50 8.69 -11.11
N LEU A 35 -7.17 9.45 -10.24
CA LEU A 35 -7.37 9.09 -8.84
C LEU A 35 -8.24 7.84 -8.69
N SER A 36 -9.40 7.79 -9.37
CA SER A 36 -10.28 6.63 -9.33
C SER A 36 -9.58 5.36 -9.82
N LYS A 37 -8.80 5.46 -10.90
CA LYS A 37 -7.99 4.33 -11.37
C LYS A 37 -6.95 3.91 -10.33
N ALA A 38 -6.21 4.86 -9.75
CA ALA A 38 -5.19 4.56 -8.75
C ALA A 38 -5.76 3.88 -7.49
N LEU A 39 -6.97 4.27 -7.07
CA LEU A 39 -7.67 3.62 -5.97
C LEU A 39 -8.09 2.18 -6.31
N GLY A 40 -8.55 1.92 -7.54
CA GLY A 40 -8.82 0.56 -8.01
C GLY A 40 -7.55 -0.29 -8.08
N ASP A 41 -6.47 0.25 -8.66
CA ASP A 41 -5.18 -0.44 -8.72
C ASP A 41 -4.63 -0.77 -7.31
N LEU A 42 -4.91 0.09 -6.32
CA LEU A 42 -4.54 -0.15 -4.91
C LEU A 42 -5.36 -1.27 -4.27
N ASP A 43 -6.66 -1.34 -4.57
CA ASP A 43 -7.53 -2.43 -4.11
C ASP A 43 -7.06 -3.77 -4.68
N ASP A 44 -6.81 -3.82 -5.99
CA ASP A 44 -6.28 -5.00 -6.68
C ASP A 44 -4.93 -5.45 -6.08
N LEU A 45 -4.06 -4.50 -5.72
CA LEU A 45 -2.79 -4.80 -5.06
C LEU A 45 -3.01 -5.42 -3.68
N CYS A 46 -3.94 -4.88 -2.88
CA CYS A 46 -4.28 -5.43 -1.58
C CYS A 46 -4.82 -6.86 -1.69
N LEU A 47 -5.68 -7.12 -2.67
CA LEU A 47 -6.20 -8.46 -2.95
C LEU A 47 -5.08 -9.42 -3.36
N ALA A 48 -4.23 -9.03 -4.30
CA ALA A 48 -3.12 -9.88 -4.74
C ALA A 48 -2.15 -10.25 -3.60
N VAL A 49 -1.84 -9.30 -2.70
CA VAL A 49 -1.01 -9.57 -1.53
C VAL A 49 -1.72 -10.51 -0.55
N ASN A 50 -3.02 -10.34 -0.34
CA ASN A 50 -3.80 -11.21 0.54
C ASN A 50 -3.88 -12.65 -0.01
N ASP A 51 -4.14 -12.80 -1.30
CA ASP A 51 -4.25 -14.11 -1.96
C ASP A 51 -2.93 -14.89 -1.87
N GLU A 52 -1.80 -14.24 -2.16
CA GLU A 52 -0.48 -14.86 -2.04
C GLU A 52 -0.14 -15.22 -0.59
N TYR A 53 -0.53 -14.36 0.36
CA TYR A 53 -0.36 -14.63 1.77
C TYR A 53 -1.17 -15.86 2.22
N GLU A 54 -2.44 -15.93 1.82
CA GLU A 54 -3.32 -17.08 2.13
C GLU A 54 -2.81 -18.36 1.46
N GLU A 55 -2.34 -18.29 0.22
CA GLU A 55 -1.73 -19.41 -0.49
C GLU A 55 -0.48 -19.91 0.23
N SER A 56 0.48 -19.03 0.54
CA SER A 56 1.70 -19.38 1.29
C SER A 56 1.37 -20.00 2.65
N LEU A 57 0.39 -19.44 3.37
CA LEU A 57 -0.08 -20.00 4.64
C LEU A 57 -0.65 -21.41 4.49
N TRP A 58 -1.43 -21.64 3.44
CA TRP A 58 -2.07 -22.93 3.17
C TRP A 58 -1.06 -24.00 2.72
N THR A 59 -0.13 -23.64 1.84
CA THR A 59 0.93 -24.53 1.33
C THR A 59 2.03 -24.78 2.36
N GLY A 60 2.19 -23.88 3.32
CA GLY A 60 3.29 -23.90 4.28
C GLY A 60 4.61 -23.38 3.71
N GLU A 61 4.56 -22.71 2.55
CA GLU A 61 5.73 -22.15 1.85
C GLU A 61 6.16 -20.79 2.43
N PHE A 62 6.47 -20.75 3.73
CA PHE A 62 7.01 -19.57 4.39
C PHE A 62 8.10 -19.91 5.42
N GLU A 63 9.02 -18.97 5.64
CA GLU A 63 10.10 -19.14 6.62
C GLU A 63 9.53 -19.12 8.06
N ARG A 64 9.80 -20.18 8.82
CA ARG A 64 9.52 -20.22 10.26
C ARG A 64 10.80 -19.91 11.02
N ARG A 65 10.88 -18.70 11.58
CA ARG A 65 11.97 -18.36 12.51
C ARG A 65 11.72 -19.04 13.86
N VAL A 66 12.57 -20.00 14.21
CA VAL A 66 12.58 -20.62 15.55
C VAL A 66 13.56 -19.84 16.44
N GLU A 67 13.03 -19.13 17.44
CA GLU A 67 13.87 -18.46 18.42
C GLU A 67 14.48 -19.51 19.37
N LYS A 68 15.80 -19.67 19.34
CA LYS A 68 16.50 -20.60 20.22
C LYS A 68 16.40 -20.09 21.66
N SER A 69 15.55 -20.70 22.46
CA SER A 69 15.48 -20.48 23.90
C SER A 69 16.89 -20.71 24.49
N ARG A 70 17.46 -19.68 25.13
CA ARG A 70 18.70 -19.81 25.88
C ARG A 70 18.47 -20.77 27.03
N VAL A 71 18.85 -22.03 26.86
CA VAL A 71 18.94 -22.99 27.96
C VAL A 71 20.09 -22.53 28.84
N TYR A 72 19.77 -21.93 29.99
CA TYR A 72 20.76 -21.65 31.04
C TYR A 72 21.26 -23.00 31.57
N LYS A 73 22.54 -23.32 31.34
CA LYS A 73 23.21 -24.39 32.08
C LYS A 73 23.59 -23.83 33.45
N GLY A 74 23.03 -24.44 34.49
CA GLY A 74 23.41 -24.21 35.89
C GLY A 74 24.75 -24.83 36.25
#